data_AF-A0A7T1DT71-F1
#
_entry.id   AF-A0A7T1DT71-F1
#
_cell.length_a   1.000
_cell.length_b   1.000
_cell.length_c   1.000
_cell.angle_alpha   90.00
_cell.angle_beta   90.00
_cell.angle_gamma   90.00
#
_symmetry.space_group_name_H-M   'P 1'
#
loop_
_entity.id
_entity.type
_entity.pdbx_description
1 polymer ?
#
loop_
_entity_poly.entity_id
_entity_poly.type
_entity_poly.pdbx_seq_one_letter_code
_entity_poly.pdbx_strand_id
1 'polypeptide(L)'
;MKVSIAVTAKEGLVVGMRSMPGNPYDGHTVDSQLELVEILTGHTPKIALADRGYRGVEPACWARLLISHTRKLPKRLKKLLKRRQVVEPMIGHMKADGLLGKNWLKGAGGDALHALLCGAGHNLRMILRHLRVLYCALLGLIAMTATLALPAPTSTSPLTALTSRRSALARG
;
A
#
# COMPACT_ATOMS: atom_id res chain seq x y z
N MET A 1 23.91 -0.78 -8.73
CA MET A 1 23.94 -0.02 -7.47
C MET A 1 22.93 -0.66 -6.51
N LYS A 2 23.27 -0.86 -5.23
CA LYS A 2 22.38 -1.52 -4.27
C LYS A 2 21.53 -0.49 -3.54
N VAL A 3 20.29 -0.81 -3.21
CA VAL A 3 19.40 0.07 -2.46
C VAL A 3 18.88 -0.68 -1.23
N SER A 4 19.03 -0.07 -0.05
CA SER A 4 18.41 -0.54 1.19
C SER A 4 17.03 0.11 1.34
N ILE A 5 16.04 -0.70 1.73
CA ILE A 5 14.64 -0.28 1.82
C ILE A 5 14.10 -0.71 3.18
N ALA A 6 13.45 0.23 3.88
CA ALA A 6 12.78 -0.01 5.15
C ALA A 6 11.29 0.30 5.00
N VAL A 7 10.46 -0.62 5.50
CA VAL A 7 9.01 -0.56 5.33
C VAL A 7 8.30 -0.85 6.64
N THR A 8 7.19 -0.15 6.88
CA THR A 8 6.35 -0.39 8.07
C THR A 8 5.74 -1.78 8.05
N ALA A 9 5.87 -2.50 9.16
CA ALA A 9 5.36 -3.88 9.27
C ALA A 9 3.82 -3.99 9.31
N LYS A 10 3.09 -2.88 9.47
CA LYS A 10 1.62 -2.88 9.51
C LYS A 10 1.02 -2.53 8.16
N GLU A 11 1.49 -1.43 7.57
CA GLU A 11 0.83 -0.80 6.42
C GLU A 11 1.58 -1.06 5.11
N GLY A 12 2.86 -1.41 5.16
CA GLY A 12 3.66 -1.58 3.95
C GLY A 12 4.20 -0.25 3.40
N LEU A 13 4.19 0.83 4.19
CA LEU A 13 4.70 2.13 3.75
C LEU A 13 6.22 2.18 3.80
N VAL A 14 6.84 2.65 2.72
CA VAL A 14 8.28 2.90 2.65
C VAL A 14 8.60 4.08 3.57
N VAL A 15 9.45 3.84 4.57
CA VAL A 15 9.87 4.84 5.57
C VAL A 15 11.37 5.09 5.57
N GLY A 16 12.11 4.34 4.76
CA GLY A 16 13.53 4.57 4.53
C GLY A 16 13.92 3.98 3.19
N MET A 17 14.68 4.75 2.42
CA MET A 17 15.21 4.29 1.14
C MET A 17 16.57 4.93 0.91
N ARG A 18 17.60 4.11 0.86
CA ARG A 18 18.98 4.58 0.82
C ARG A 18 19.78 3.83 -0.23
N SER A 19 20.46 4.59 -1.05
CA SER A 19 21.37 4.07 -2.05
C SER A 19 22.69 3.67 -1.35
N MET A 20 23.23 2.50 -1.69
CA MET A 20 24.39 1.87 -1.04
C MET A 20 25.52 1.68 -2.06
N PRO A 21 26.46 2.65 -2.17
CA PRO A 21 27.61 2.52 -3.06
C PRO A 21 28.53 1.38 -2.60
N GLY A 22 29.24 0.75 -3.53
CA GLY A 22 30.14 -0.37 -3.23
C GLY A 22 29.45 -1.73 -2.99
N ASN A 23 28.12 -1.81 -3.16
CA ASN A 23 27.34 -3.05 -3.03
C ASN A 23 27.64 -3.84 -1.74
N PRO A 24 27.49 -3.21 -0.55
CA PRO A 24 27.83 -3.83 0.72
C PRO A 24 26.97 -5.06 1.00
N TYR A 25 27.47 -5.98 1.82
CA TYR A 25 26.67 -7.08 2.35
C TYR A 25 25.43 -6.54 3.09
N ASP A 26 24.29 -7.24 3.00
CA ASP A 26 23.00 -6.80 3.59
C ASP A 26 23.16 -6.42 5.06
N GLY A 27 23.89 -7.24 5.82
CA GLY A 27 24.14 -6.99 7.24
C GLY A 27 24.75 -5.63 7.56
N HIS A 28 25.62 -5.10 6.70
CA HIS A 28 26.27 -3.80 6.92
C HIS A 28 25.35 -2.60 6.64
N THR A 29 24.15 -2.85 6.11
CA THR A 29 23.19 -1.78 5.78
C THR A 29 22.21 -1.47 6.91
N VAL A 30 22.16 -2.29 7.97
CA VAL A 30 21.13 -2.21 9.01
C VAL A 30 21.21 -0.88 9.76
N ASP A 31 22.37 -0.52 10.29
CA ASP A 31 22.52 0.68 11.12
C ASP A 31 22.23 1.95 10.31
N SER A 32 22.85 2.08 9.14
CA SER A 32 22.63 3.22 8.24
C SER A 32 21.16 3.37 7.78
N GLN A 33 20.41 2.27 7.77
CA GLN A 33 19.00 2.30 7.41
C GLN A 33 18.11 2.63 8.62
N LEU A 34 18.43 2.12 9.81
CA LEU A 34 17.70 2.46 11.03
C LEU A 34 17.91 3.93 11.41
N GLU A 35 19.13 4.44 11.26
CA GLU A 35 19.45 5.86 11.38
C GLU A 35 18.60 6.70 10.40
N LEU A 36 18.52 6.29 9.13
CA LEU A 36 17.71 7.02 8.15
C LEU A 36 16.22 7.03 8.54
N VAL A 37 15.68 5.90 9.02
CA VAL A 37 14.29 5.82 9.48
C VAL A 37 14.06 6.76 10.66
N GLU A 38 14.98 6.82 11.61
CA GLU A 38 14.91 7.75 12.74
C GLU A 38 14.92 9.21 12.28
N ILE A 39 15.84 9.57 11.37
CA ILE A 39 15.92 10.92 10.81
C ILE A 39 14.62 11.32 10.09
N LEU A 40 14.06 10.43 9.26
CA LEU A 40 12.89 10.74 8.45
C LEU A 40 11.58 10.74 9.24
N THR A 41 11.48 9.92 10.28
CA THR A 41 10.21 9.74 11.01
C THR A 41 10.21 10.38 12.39
N GLY A 42 11.38 10.78 12.91
CA GLY A 42 11.56 11.19 14.31
C GLY A 42 11.36 10.06 15.32
N HIS A 43 11.29 8.81 14.86
CA HIS A 43 10.98 7.65 15.70
C HIS A 43 12.00 6.52 15.49
N THR A 44 12.64 6.12 16.58
CA THR A 44 13.47 4.91 16.67
C THR A 44 12.59 3.65 16.72
N PRO A 45 12.69 2.73 15.74
CA PRO A 45 11.87 1.53 15.73
C PRO A 45 12.29 0.56 16.84
N LYS A 46 11.33 0.08 17.64
CA LYS A 46 11.63 -0.89 18.72
C LYS A 46 12.05 -2.26 18.21
N ILE A 47 11.52 -2.65 17.05
CA ILE A 47 11.70 -3.98 16.44
C ILE A 47 11.92 -3.78 14.95
N ALA A 48 13.02 -4.32 14.44
CA ALA A 48 13.31 -4.43 13.02
C ALA A 48 13.13 -5.88 12.58
N LEU A 49 12.44 -6.11 11.45
CA LEU A 49 12.25 -7.44 10.88
C LEU A 49 13.17 -7.60 9.68
N ALA A 50 13.94 -8.68 9.62
CA ALA A 50 14.91 -8.89 8.56
C ALA A 50 14.97 -10.34 8.09
N ASP A 51 15.44 -10.52 6.86
CA ASP A 51 15.72 -11.83 6.28
C ASP A 51 17.04 -12.42 6.77
N ARG A 52 17.32 -13.66 6.37
CA ARG A 52 18.48 -14.43 6.84
C ARG A 52 19.82 -13.77 6.49
N GLY A 53 19.87 -12.94 5.45
CA GLY A 53 21.06 -12.19 5.05
C GLY A 53 21.56 -11.18 6.09
N TYR A 54 20.77 -10.92 7.13
CA TYR A 54 21.12 -10.00 8.22
C TYR A 54 21.60 -10.75 9.48
N ARG A 55 21.93 -12.04 9.37
CA ARG A 55 22.37 -12.86 10.49
C ARG A 55 23.73 -12.40 11.02
N GLY A 56 23.83 -12.30 12.36
CA GLY A 56 25.07 -11.95 13.05
C GLY A 56 25.29 -10.44 13.20
N VAL A 57 24.29 -9.62 12.83
CA VAL A 57 24.33 -8.18 13.01
C VAL A 57 23.54 -7.81 14.26
N GLU A 58 24.17 -7.07 15.15
CA GLU A 58 23.52 -6.40 16.27
C GLU A 58 23.43 -4.91 15.92
N PRO A 59 22.21 -4.35 15.78
CA PRO A 59 22.06 -2.93 15.52
C PRO A 59 22.71 -2.11 16.62
N ALA A 60 23.38 -1.03 16.24
CA ALA A 60 23.96 -0.08 17.19
C ALA A 60 22.88 0.66 18.00
N CYS A 61 21.70 0.83 17.41
CA CYS A 61 20.55 1.36 18.11
C CYS A 61 19.86 0.29 18.95
N TRP A 62 19.06 0.71 19.93
CA TRP A 62 18.32 -0.18 20.83
C TRP A 62 17.21 -1.02 20.16
N ALA A 63 17.10 -0.97 18.83
CA ALA A 63 16.15 -1.75 18.05
C ALA A 63 16.47 -3.24 18.11
N ARG A 64 15.46 -4.04 18.47
CA ARG A 64 15.61 -5.50 18.43
C ARG A 64 15.47 -6.02 17.01
N LEU A 65 16.54 -6.59 16.46
CA LEU A 65 16.51 -7.26 15.16
C LEU A 65 15.92 -8.67 15.27
N LEU A 66 14.86 -8.95 14.52
CA LEU A 66 14.23 -10.26 14.42
C LEU A 66 14.45 -10.85 13.05
N ILE A 67 15.15 -11.97 13.03
CA ILE A 67 15.61 -12.61 11.80
C ILE A 67 14.71 -13.78 11.45
N SER A 68 14.60 -14.04 10.16
CA SER A 68 13.97 -15.27 9.67
C SER A 68 14.51 -16.53 10.36
N HIS A 69 13.63 -17.53 10.57
CA HIS A 69 13.95 -18.83 11.18
C HIS A 69 14.43 -18.79 12.64
N THR A 70 14.33 -17.66 13.36
CA THR A 70 14.54 -17.65 14.81
C THR A 70 13.56 -18.60 15.51
N ARG A 71 14.12 -19.55 16.28
CA ARG A 71 13.36 -20.56 17.03
C ARG A 71 12.87 -19.98 18.36
N LYS A 72 11.86 -20.62 18.96
CA LYS A 72 11.33 -20.30 20.31
C LYS A 72 10.80 -18.86 20.48
N LEU A 73 10.22 -18.29 19.44
CA LEU A 73 9.53 -16.98 19.51
C LEU A 73 8.10 -17.14 20.09
N PRO A 74 7.62 -16.20 20.92
CA PRO A 74 6.22 -16.16 21.33
C PRO A 74 5.29 -15.96 20.11
N LYS A 75 4.05 -16.46 20.18
CA LYS A 75 3.08 -16.46 19.06
C LYS A 75 2.92 -15.07 18.41
N ARG A 76 2.83 -14.00 19.22
CA ARG A 76 2.70 -12.61 18.75
C ARG A 76 3.88 -12.18 17.88
N LEU A 77 5.09 -12.52 18.32
CA LEU A 77 6.33 -12.15 17.64
C LEU A 77 6.56 -12.98 16.37
N LYS A 78 6.13 -14.25 16.37
CA LYS A 78 6.10 -15.09 15.17
C LYS A 78 5.14 -14.53 14.11
N LYS A 79 3.95 -14.06 14.51
CA LYS A 79 2.99 -13.40 13.60
C LYS A 79 3.57 -12.10 13.04
N LEU A 80 4.26 -11.30 13.87
CA LEU A 80 4.94 -10.08 13.43
C LEU A 80 6.04 -10.41 12.41
N LEU A 81 6.92 -11.37 12.70
CA LEU A 81 8.00 -11.80 11.81
C LEU A 81 7.50 -12.31 10.45
N LYS A 82 6.31 -12.94 10.40
CA LYS A 82 5.69 -13.37 9.13
C LYS A 82 5.38 -12.19 8.21
N ARG A 83 5.10 -11.01 8.76
CA ARG A 83 4.77 -9.81 7.96
C ARG A 83 5.93 -9.33 7.10
N ARG A 84 7.18 -9.68 7.43
CA ARG A 84 8.35 -9.35 6.60
C ARG A 84 8.21 -9.86 5.15
N GLN A 85 7.42 -10.92 4.93
CA GLN A 85 7.18 -11.49 3.60
C GLN A 85 6.57 -10.49 2.61
N VAL A 86 6.01 -9.38 3.09
CA VAL A 86 5.50 -8.31 2.24
C VAL A 86 6.61 -7.54 1.51
N VAL A 87 7.84 -7.55 2.03
CA VAL A 87 8.98 -6.79 1.49
C VAL A 87 9.31 -7.20 0.05
N GLU A 88 9.37 -8.50 -0.23
CA GLU A 88 9.70 -9.00 -1.57
C GLU A 88 8.68 -8.58 -2.64
N PRO A 89 7.35 -8.75 -2.44
CA PRO A 89 6.34 -8.19 -3.34
C PRO A 89 6.47 -6.67 -3.52
N MET A 90 6.73 -5.92 -2.46
CA MET A 90 6.87 -4.46 -2.56
C MET A 90 8.09 -4.06 -3.39
N ILE A 91 9.23 -4.71 -3.19
CA ILE A 91 10.42 -4.50 -4.04
C ILE A 91 10.10 -4.85 -5.49
N GLY A 92 9.36 -5.93 -5.73
CA GLY A 92 8.85 -6.30 -7.05
C GLY A 92 8.04 -5.18 -7.70
N HIS A 93 7.02 -4.66 -7.00
CA HIS A 93 6.22 -3.51 -7.46
C HIS A 93 7.07 -2.25 -7.68
N MET A 94 8.06 -1.99 -6.82
CA MET A 94 8.95 -0.84 -6.99
C MET A 94 9.86 -0.99 -8.21
N LYS A 95 10.28 -2.20 -8.56
CA LYS A 95 11.05 -2.47 -9.78
C LYS A 95 10.19 -2.33 -11.04
N ALA A 96 8.97 -2.91 -11.03
CA ALA A 96 8.07 -2.91 -12.17
C ALA A 96 7.40 -1.55 -12.39
N ASP A 97 6.71 -1.03 -11.37
CA ASP A 97 5.90 0.19 -11.46
C ASP A 97 6.71 1.45 -11.11
N GLY A 98 7.73 1.30 -10.26
CA GLY A 98 8.54 2.41 -9.75
C GLY A 98 9.83 2.65 -10.51
N LEU A 99 10.14 1.85 -11.55
CA LEU A 99 11.38 1.92 -12.33
C LEU A 99 12.65 1.80 -11.46
N LEU A 100 12.56 1.19 -10.28
CA LEU A 100 13.72 1.02 -9.40
C LEU A 100 14.85 0.22 -10.08
N GLY A 101 14.52 -0.63 -11.06
CA GLY A 101 15.49 -1.39 -11.85
C GLY A 101 16.24 -0.59 -12.92
N LYS A 102 15.86 0.66 -13.21
CA LYS A 102 16.48 1.50 -14.24
C LYS A 102 16.69 2.91 -13.70
N ASN A 103 17.94 3.30 -13.47
CA ASN A 103 18.28 4.68 -13.08
C ASN A 103 18.82 5.44 -14.30
N TRP A 104 18.23 6.59 -14.60
CA TRP A 104 18.70 7.52 -15.65
C TRP A 104 19.49 8.70 -15.09
N LEU A 105 19.48 8.90 -13.77
CA LEU A 105 20.24 9.94 -13.10
C LEU A 105 21.71 9.52 -12.98
N LYS A 106 22.62 10.49 -13.15
CA LYS A 106 24.07 10.23 -13.16
C LYS A 106 24.68 10.37 -11.76
N GLY A 107 25.63 9.48 -11.47
CA GLY A 107 26.46 9.53 -10.26
C GLY A 107 25.72 9.12 -8.98
N ALA A 108 26.47 9.07 -7.87
CA ALA A 108 25.97 8.60 -6.58
C ALA A 108 24.82 9.45 -6.02
N GLY A 109 24.86 10.77 -6.23
CA GLY A 109 23.74 11.66 -5.88
C GLY A 109 22.48 11.37 -6.68
N GLY A 110 22.63 11.06 -7.97
CA GLY A 110 21.53 10.60 -8.83
C GLY A 110 20.93 9.28 -8.36
N ASP A 111 21.77 8.30 -8.01
CA ASP A 111 21.31 7.04 -7.42
C ASP A 111 20.53 7.22 -6.11
N ALA A 112 20.97 8.14 -5.25
CA ALA A 112 20.27 8.47 -4.00
C ALA A 112 18.89 9.09 -4.26
N LEU A 113 18.82 10.09 -5.15
CA LEU A 113 17.56 10.75 -5.51
C LEU A 113 16.59 9.79 -6.20
N HIS A 114 17.08 8.97 -7.13
CA HIS A 114 16.27 7.97 -7.82
C HIS A 114 15.65 6.99 -6.83
N ALA A 115 16.46 6.46 -5.91
CA ALA A 115 15.97 5.58 -4.86
C ALA A 115 14.88 6.25 -4.02
N LEU A 116 15.12 7.47 -3.52
CA LEU A 116 14.15 8.20 -2.72
C LEU A 116 12.83 8.42 -3.47
N LEU A 117 12.88 8.84 -4.73
CA LEU A 117 11.70 9.07 -5.58
C LEU A 117 10.94 7.78 -5.89
N CYS A 118 11.62 6.66 -6.12
CA CYS A 118 10.98 5.35 -6.29
C CYS A 118 10.18 4.96 -5.04
N GLY A 119 10.73 5.19 -3.84
CA GLY A 119 10.06 4.95 -2.56
C GLY A 119 8.84 5.84 -2.35
N ALA A 120 9.01 7.14 -2.55
CA ALA A 120 7.91 8.11 -2.46
C ALA A 120 6.79 7.79 -3.46
N GLY A 121 7.14 7.48 -4.71
CA GLY A 121 6.19 7.09 -5.73
C GLY A 121 5.43 5.80 -5.38
N HIS A 122 6.06 4.85 -4.68
CA HIS A 122 5.37 3.66 -4.19
C HIS A 122 4.29 4.01 -3.16
N ASN A 123 4.63 4.84 -2.17
CA ASN A 123 3.66 5.30 -1.16
C ASN A 123 2.50 6.07 -1.81
N LEU A 124 2.78 6.96 -2.77
CA LEU A 124 1.75 7.70 -3.50
C LEU A 124 0.79 6.77 -4.25
N ARG A 125 1.31 5.74 -4.93
CA ARG A 125 0.48 4.73 -5.60
C ARG A 125 -0.42 3.97 -4.62
N MET A 126 0.05 3.67 -3.41
CA MET A 126 -0.77 3.04 -2.37
C MET A 126 -1.90 3.96 -1.93
N ILE A 127 -1.61 5.24 -1.65
CA ILE A 127 -2.61 6.23 -1.25
C ILE A 127 -3.66 6.41 -2.36
N LEU A 128 -3.22 6.59 -3.60
CA LEU A 128 -4.12 6.75 -4.75
C LEU A 128 -5.01 5.52 -4.96
N ARG A 129 -4.52 4.30 -4.69
CA ARG A 129 -5.34 3.09 -4.75
C ARG A 129 -6.46 3.12 -3.72
N HIS A 130 -6.19 3.53 -2.48
CA HIS A 130 -7.21 3.66 -1.45
C HIS A 130 -8.22 4.76 -1.78
N LEU A 131 -7.75 5.92 -2.25
CA LEU A 131 -8.62 7.02 -2.67
C LEU A 131 -9.51 6.63 -3.84
N ARG A 132 -9.00 5.85 -4.81
CA ARG A 132 -9.80 5.34 -5.93
C ARG A 132 -10.93 4.42 -5.46
N VAL A 133 -10.66 3.51 -4.53
CA VAL A 133 -11.69 2.62 -3.97
C VAL A 133 -12.76 3.43 -3.22
N LEU A 134 -12.34 4.39 -2.40
CA LEU A 134 -13.26 5.28 -1.68
C LEU A 134 -14.13 6.09 -2.65
N TYR A 135 -13.52 6.67 -3.68
CA TYR A 135 -14.21 7.44 -4.71
C TYR A 135 -15.25 6.59 -5.47
N CYS A 136 -14.89 5.38 -5.89
CA CYS A 136 -15.84 4.46 -6.53
C CYS A 136 -16.98 4.05 -5.59
N ALA A 137 -16.70 3.83 -4.31
CA ALA A 137 -17.73 3.52 -3.31
C ALA A 137 -18.71 4.69 -3.12
N LEU A 138 -18.20 5.93 -3.08
CA LEU A 138 -19.03 7.13 -2.98
C LEU A 138 -19.94 7.29 -4.21
N LEU A 139 -19.39 7.14 -5.42
CA LEU A 139 -20.18 7.18 -6.65
C LEU A 139 -21.25 6.08 -6.69
N GLY A 140 -20.91 4.87 -6.24
CA GLY A 140 -21.86 3.76 -6.13
C GLY A 140 -23.00 4.05 -5.14
N LEU A 141 -22.69 4.65 -3.99
CA LEU A 141 -23.69 5.05 -3.01
C LEU A 141 -24.64 6.12 -3.57
N ILE A 142 -24.10 7.15 -4.22
CA ILE A 142 -24.89 8.20 -4.87
C ILE A 142 -25.81 7.59 -5.93
N ALA A 143 -25.28 6.74 -6.81
CA ALA A 143 -26.07 6.06 -7.83
C ALA A 143 -27.18 5.19 -7.24
N MET A 144 -26.90 4.44 -6.17
CA MET A 144 -27.90 3.62 -5.49
C MET A 144 -29.03 4.45 -4.87
N THR A 145 -28.70 5.58 -4.24
CA THR A 145 -29.71 6.49 -3.68
C THR A 145 -30.58 7.12 -4.77
N ALA A 146 -30.00 7.47 -5.92
CA ALA A 146 -30.75 8.00 -7.05
C ALA A 146 -31.74 6.96 -7.62
N THR A 147 -31.33 5.70 -7.76
CA THR A 147 -32.21 4.61 -8.24
C THR A 147 -33.37 4.33 -7.29
N LEU A 148 -33.14 4.38 -5.97
CA LEU A 148 -34.21 4.19 -4.97
C LEU A 148 -35.17 5.39 -4.88
N ALA A 149 -34.72 6.58 -5.30
CA ALA A 149 -35.53 7.79 -5.33
C ALA A 149 -36.39 7.91 -6.60
N LEU A 150 -36.18 7.05 -7.62
CA LEU A 150 -37.07 7.04 -8.78
C LEU A 150 -38.45 6.51 -8.38
N PRO A 151 -39.55 7.22 -8.69
CA PRO A 151 -40.88 6.71 -8.46
C PRO A 151 -41.08 5.43 -9.27
N ALA A 152 -41.73 4.43 -8.66
CA ALA A 152 -42.06 3.18 -9.34
C ALA A 152 -42.77 3.49 -10.66
N PRO A 153 -42.46 2.77 -11.76
CA PRO A 153 -43.15 2.98 -13.02
C PRO A 153 -44.64 2.81 -12.76
N THR A 154 -45.40 3.89 -12.91
CA THR A 154 -46.86 3.84 -12.81
C THR A 154 -47.34 2.90 -13.90
N SER A 155 -47.72 1.69 -13.52
CA SER A 155 -48.42 0.77 -14.41
C SER A 155 -49.78 1.39 -14.72
N THR A 156 -49.86 2.22 -15.76
CA THR A 156 -51.13 2.54 -16.41
C THR A 156 -51.59 1.26 -17.08
N SER A 157 -52.33 0.44 -16.33
CA SER A 157 -53.03 -0.71 -16.89
C SER A 157 -54.05 -0.18 -17.92
N PRO A 158 -54.04 -0.68 -19.17
CA PRO A 158 -54.95 -0.22 -20.21
C PRO A 158 -56.44 -0.52 -19.90
N LEU A 159 -56.72 -1.30 -18.85
CA LEU A 159 -58.06 -1.68 -18.41
C LEU A 159 -58.86 -0.53 -17.77
N THR A 160 -58.20 0.48 -17.19
CA THR A 160 -58.88 1.64 -16.58
C THR A 160 -59.39 2.63 -17.64
N ALA A 161 -58.78 2.64 -18.84
CA ALA A 161 -59.25 3.47 -19.96
C ALA A 161 -60.52 2.90 -20.63
N LEU A 162 -60.70 1.57 -20.60
CA LEU A 162 -61.87 0.90 -21.17
C LEU A 162 -63.13 1.04 -20.30
N THR A 163 -62.99 1.21 -18.99
CA THR A 163 -64.12 1.41 -18.06
C THR A 163 -64.71 2.83 -18.17
N SER A 164 -63.88 3.84 -18.45
CA SER A 164 -64.32 5.23 -18.71
C SER A 164 -65.10 5.36 -20.03
N ARG A 165 -64.70 4.66 -21.10
CA ARG A 165 -65.40 4.71 -22.39
C ARG A 165 -66.79 4.03 -22.38
N ARG A 166 -67.01 3.00 -21.54
CA ARG A 166 -68.31 2.33 -21.45
C ARG A 166 -69.38 3.15 -20.72
N SER A 167 -69.01 4.01 -19.75
CA SER A 167 -69.97 4.86 -19.03
C SER A 167 -70.34 6.15 -19.79
N ALA A 168 -69.59 6.51 -20.82
CA ALA A 168 -69.92 7.60 -21.75
C ALA A 168 -70.89 7.15 -22.86
N LEU A 169 -70.80 5.89 -23.31
CA LEU A 169 -71.68 5.34 -24.35
C LEU A 169 -73.08 4.94 -23.85
N ALA A 170 -73.28 4.80 -22.54
CA ALA A 170 -74.57 4.42 -21.95
C ALA A 170 -75.51 5.60 -21.63
N ARG A 171 -75.16 6.82 -22.08
CA ARG A 171 -75.92 8.06 -21.83
C ARG A 171 -76.31 8.82 -23.12
N GLY A 172 -76.26 8.15 -24.27
CA GLY A 172 -76.71 8.68 -25.57
C GLY A 172 -77.89 7.89 -26.10
#